data_AF-A0AAW4YSR5-F1
#
_entry.id   AF-A0AAW4YSR5-F1
#
_cell.length_a   1.000
_cell.length_b   1.000
_cell.length_c   1.000
_cell.angle_alpha   90.00
_cell.angle_beta   90.00
_cell.angle_gamma   90.00
#
_symmetry.space_group_name_H-M   'P 1'
#
loop_
_entity.id
_entity.type
_entity.pdbx_description
1 polymer ?
#
loop_
_entity_poly.entity_id
_entity_poly.type
_entity_poly.pdbx_seq_one_letter_code
_entity_poly.pdbx_strand_id
1 'polypeptide(L)'
;MKEFIEALTHRIRSPVLGYYSVAAVALNWKPIFYLLAANEGVLERIAYVDANTTYWSVIIYPLAASLLLSLLYPWLQFVVLWLIRKPTRLRNTLYAENEHEHLAKKLEFEQLRGAIIAEREQQLIEKKKRDQEVEDIDNEELKQDLKAELHQLRNEEYGDKTISLVEAASLALKKVGIKADKTVTTGGSTGVRIWLTDHAPNEQLKLLHDELVSFHGKPVALDVRDFKSDEPIYSASRPSYLKKNK
;
A
#
# COMPACT_ATOMS: atom_id res chain seq x y z
N MET A 1 -13.46 -1.79 39.48
CA MET A 1 -14.36 -1.52 38.33
C MET A 1 -14.31 -2.62 37.27
N LYS A 2 -13.13 -3.09 36.82
CA LYS A 2 -13.02 -4.18 35.82
C LYS A 2 -13.77 -5.47 36.24
N GLU A 3 -13.60 -5.92 37.49
CA GLU A 3 -14.25 -7.14 37.97
C GLU A 3 -15.79 -7.06 38.03
N PHE A 4 -16.33 -5.87 38.31
CA PHE A 4 -17.78 -5.63 38.28
C PHE A 4 -18.33 -5.65 36.85
N ILE A 5 -17.60 -5.03 35.92
CA ILE A 5 -17.92 -5.05 34.48
C ILE A 5 -17.80 -6.47 33.94
N GLU A 6 -16.81 -7.24 34.36
CA GLU A 6 -16.58 -8.62 33.93
C GLU A 6 -17.63 -9.59 34.48
N ALA A 7 -18.04 -9.42 35.74
CA ALA A 7 -19.15 -10.17 36.34
C ALA A 7 -20.51 -9.86 35.68
N LEU A 8 -20.76 -8.58 35.35
CA LEU A 8 -21.93 -8.18 34.55
C LEU A 8 -21.88 -8.81 33.15
N THR A 9 -20.73 -8.76 32.49
CA THR A 9 -20.53 -9.33 31.15
C THR A 9 -20.78 -10.85 31.15
N HIS A 10 -20.36 -11.55 32.20
CA HIS A 10 -20.56 -12.99 32.32
C HIS A 10 -22.02 -13.39 32.62
N ARG A 11 -22.81 -12.53 33.29
CA ARG A 11 -24.25 -12.75 33.54
C ARG A 11 -25.13 -12.32 32.37
N ILE A 12 -24.72 -11.29 31.64
CA ILE A 12 -25.35 -10.79 30.40
C ILE A 12 -25.13 -11.78 29.22
N ARG A 13 -24.19 -12.73 29.34
CA ARG A 13 -24.01 -13.82 28.35
C ARG A 13 -25.24 -14.71 28.17
N SER A 14 -26.18 -14.74 29.13
CA SER A 14 -27.49 -15.33 28.86
C SER A 14 -28.28 -14.39 27.95
N PRO A 15 -28.61 -14.79 26.71
CA PRO A 15 -29.31 -13.92 25.77
C PRO A 15 -30.59 -13.35 26.38
N VAL A 16 -31.33 -14.18 27.12
CA VAL A 16 -32.58 -13.79 27.78
C VAL A 16 -32.37 -12.71 28.85
N LEU A 17 -31.33 -12.80 29.68
CA LEU A 17 -31.05 -11.78 30.70
C LEU A 17 -30.54 -10.47 30.07
N GLY A 18 -29.73 -10.58 29.02
CA GLY A 18 -29.29 -9.42 28.24
C GLY A 18 -30.46 -8.68 27.61
N TYR A 19 -31.32 -9.37 26.87
CA TYR A 19 -32.51 -8.78 26.27
C TYR A 19 -33.50 -8.28 27.32
N TYR A 20 -33.64 -8.95 28.47
CA TYR A 20 -34.46 -8.48 29.58
C TYR A 20 -33.99 -7.14 30.11
N SER A 21 -32.67 -6.99 30.31
CA SER A 21 -32.10 -5.76 30.85
C SER A 21 -32.36 -4.58 29.90
N VAL A 22 -32.16 -4.80 28.59
CA VAL A 22 -32.45 -3.81 27.56
C VAL A 22 -33.94 -3.50 27.48
N ALA A 23 -34.81 -4.51 27.51
CA ALA A 23 -36.26 -4.33 27.45
C ALA A 23 -36.79 -3.62 28.70
N ALA A 24 -36.27 -3.91 29.89
CA ALA A 24 -36.68 -3.28 31.14
C ALA A 24 -36.36 -1.79 31.13
N VAL A 25 -35.17 -1.42 30.66
CA VAL A 25 -34.77 -0.02 30.48
C VAL A 25 -35.60 0.65 29.38
N ALA A 26 -35.79 -0.01 28.24
CA ALA A 26 -36.53 0.55 27.11
C ALA A 26 -38.03 0.78 27.42
N LEU A 27 -38.67 -0.11 28.17
CA LEU A 27 -40.09 0.01 28.52
C LEU A 27 -40.33 0.97 29.69
N ASN A 28 -39.38 1.07 30.64
CA ASN A 28 -39.48 1.94 31.81
C ASN A 28 -38.55 3.17 31.71
N TRP A 29 -38.21 3.59 30.48
CA TRP A 29 -37.24 4.67 30.25
C TRP A 29 -37.66 6.00 30.88
N LYS A 30 -38.96 6.31 30.93
CA LYS A 30 -39.48 7.55 31.53
C LYS A 30 -39.29 7.58 33.06
N PRO A 31 -39.77 6.60 33.86
CA PRO A 31 -39.47 6.53 35.29
C PRO A 31 -37.97 6.51 35.60
N ILE A 32 -37.17 5.76 34.82
CA ILE A 32 -35.71 5.68 35.03
C ILE A 32 -35.07 7.05 34.79
N PHE A 33 -35.44 7.73 33.71
CA PHE A 33 -34.90 9.05 33.40
C PHE A 33 -35.34 10.09 34.43
N TYR A 34 -36.61 10.04 34.87
CA TYR A 34 -37.10 10.92 35.94
C TYR A 34 -36.32 10.74 37.24
N LEU A 35 -36.07 9.49 37.65
CA LEU A 35 -35.33 9.18 38.86
C LEU A 35 -33.88 9.74 38.83
N LEU A 36 -33.24 9.68 37.66
CA LEU A 36 -31.85 10.14 37.47
C LEU A 36 -31.72 11.64 37.22
N ALA A 37 -32.66 12.26 36.50
CA ALA A 37 -32.52 13.61 35.94
C ALA A 37 -33.43 14.67 36.57
N ALA A 38 -34.48 14.30 37.32
CA ALA A 38 -35.28 15.29 38.03
C ALA A 38 -34.42 16.00 39.09
N ASN A 39 -34.76 17.25 39.44
CA ASN A 39 -34.10 18.02 40.51
C ASN A 39 -34.88 17.99 41.84
N GLU A 40 -35.94 17.19 41.90
CA GLU A 40 -36.83 17.02 43.05
C GLU A 40 -36.20 16.24 44.20
N GLY A 41 -36.85 16.26 45.37
CA GLY A 41 -36.44 15.48 46.52
C GLY A 41 -36.46 13.97 46.24
N VAL A 42 -35.58 13.21 46.89
CA VAL A 42 -35.47 11.74 46.69
C VAL A 42 -36.82 11.03 46.88
N LEU A 43 -37.62 11.46 47.87
CA LEU A 43 -38.94 10.88 48.15
C LEU A 43 -39.95 11.14 47.03
N GLU A 44 -39.91 12.33 46.42
CA GLU A 44 -40.80 12.71 45.31
C GLU A 44 -40.50 11.88 44.07
N ARG A 45 -39.20 11.62 43.80
CA ARG A 45 -38.77 10.74 42.70
C ARG A 45 -39.19 9.30 42.89
N ILE A 46 -39.09 8.76 44.11
CA ILE A 46 -39.55 7.39 44.41
C ILE A 46 -41.06 7.30 44.27
N ALA A 47 -41.81 8.26 44.82
CA ALA A 47 -43.27 8.32 44.68
C ALA A 47 -43.71 8.39 43.21
N TYR A 48 -42.97 9.13 42.37
CA TYR A 48 -43.20 9.17 40.94
C TYR A 48 -42.98 7.80 40.27
N VAL A 49 -41.90 7.09 40.63
CA VAL A 49 -41.64 5.74 40.09
C VAL A 49 -42.72 4.76 40.53
N ASP A 50 -43.11 4.77 41.80
CA ASP A 50 -44.17 3.89 42.32
C ASP A 50 -45.53 4.15 41.65
N ALA A 51 -45.82 5.40 41.33
CA ALA A 51 -47.06 5.78 40.63
C ALA A 51 -47.05 5.41 39.13
N ASN A 52 -45.87 5.34 38.50
CA ASN A 52 -45.72 5.14 37.06
C ASN A 52 -45.17 3.76 36.68
N THR A 53 -44.88 2.91 37.66
CA THR A 53 -44.44 1.53 37.43
C THR A 53 -45.36 0.55 38.13
N THR A 54 -45.51 -0.63 37.55
CA THR A 54 -46.31 -1.71 38.14
C THR A 54 -45.53 -3.00 37.96
N TYR A 55 -45.87 -4.04 38.73
CA TYR A 55 -45.29 -5.38 38.58
C TYR A 55 -45.25 -5.86 37.11
N TRP A 56 -46.29 -5.54 36.34
CA TRP A 56 -46.36 -5.82 34.91
C TRP A 56 -45.29 -5.08 34.08
N SER A 57 -45.08 -3.79 34.32
CA SER A 57 -44.13 -2.98 33.56
C SER A 57 -42.68 -3.29 33.89
N VAL A 58 -42.41 -3.67 35.14
CA VAL A 58 -41.05 -3.94 35.64
C VAL A 58 -40.60 -5.36 35.35
N ILE A 59 -41.50 -6.36 35.46
CA ILE A 59 -41.13 -7.77 35.37
C ILE A 59 -41.74 -8.45 34.13
N ILE A 60 -43.06 -8.40 33.98
CA ILE A 60 -43.75 -9.25 32.99
C ILE A 60 -43.50 -8.76 31.55
N TYR A 61 -43.68 -7.47 31.25
CA TYR A 61 -43.47 -6.95 29.89
C TYR A 61 -42.01 -7.05 29.45
N PRO A 62 -41.01 -6.72 30.27
CA PRO A 62 -39.61 -6.93 29.89
C PRO A 62 -39.25 -8.40 29.68
N LEU A 63 -39.83 -9.32 30.46
CA LEU A 63 -39.63 -10.76 30.29
C LEU A 63 -40.28 -11.29 29.00
N ALA A 64 -41.51 -10.86 28.70
CA ALA A 64 -42.19 -11.23 27.47
C ALA A 64 -41.44 -10.67 26.23
N ALA A 65 -40.99 -9.42 26.31
CA ALA A 65 -40.20 -8.79 25.26
C ALA A 65 -38.83 -9.47 25.08
N SER A 66 -38.17 -9.89 26.16
CA SER A 66 -36.87 -10.57 26.07
C SER A 66 -36.98 -11.94 25.44
N LEU A 67 -38.03 -12.70 25.74
CA LEU A 67 -38.32 -13.97 25.09
C LEU A 67 -38.62 -13.76 23.60
N LEU A 68 -39.48 -12.79 23.27
CA LEU A 68 -39.83 -12.47 21.89
C LEU A 68 -38.59 -12.03 21.10
N LEU A 69 -37.76 -11.14 21.65
CA LEU A 69 -36.51 -10.72 21.03
C LEU A 69 -35.53 -11.88 20.88
N SER A 70 -35.42 -12.77 21.87
CA SER A 70 -34.57 -13.96 21.78
C SER A 70 -35.02 -14.92 20.69
N LEU A 71 -36.32 -15.02 20.42
CA LEU A 71 -36.87 -15.81 19.32
C LEU A 71 -36.67 -15.12 17.97
N LEU A 72 -36.85 -13.79 17.90
CA LEU A 72 -36.72 -13.02 16.65
C LEU A 72 -35.27 -12.76 16.24
N TYR A 73 -34.35 -12.69 17.19
CA TYR A 73 -32.96 -12.31 16.94
C TYR A 73 -32.26 -13.22 15.91
N PRO A 74 -32.37 -14.56 15.97
CA PRO A 74 -31.81 -15.43 14.92
C PRO A 74 -32.38 -15.15 13.53
N TRP A 75 -33.67 -14.82 13.43
CA TRP A 75 -34.31 -14.49 12.15
C TRP A 75 -33.84 -13.15 11.61
N LEU A 76 -33.70 -12.14 12.48
CA LEU A 76 -33.15 -10.84 12.10
C LEU A 76 -31.71 -10.99 11.61
N GLN A 77 -30.89 -11.78 12.33
CA GLN A 77 -29.52 -12.09 11.92
C GLN A 77 -29.49 -12.84 10.59
N PHE A 78 -30.41 -13.78 10.36
CA PHE A 78 -30.55 -14.46 9.08
C PHE A 78 -30.86 -13.50 7.93
N VAL A 79 -31.80 -12.56 8.11
CA VAL A 79 -32.15 -11.56 7.08
C VAL A 79 -30.95 -10.66 6.77
N VAL A 80 -30.23 -10.20 7.79
CA VAL A 80 -29.01 -9.39 7.61
C VAL A 80 -27.94 -10.17 6.85
N LEU A 81 -27.69 -11.43 7.23
CA LEU A 81 -26.74 -12.30 6.53
C LEU A 81 -27.17 -12.55 5.08
N TRP A 82 -28.47 -12.76 4.84
CA TRP A 82 -29.01 -12.95 3.51
C TRP A 82 -28.81 -11.70 2.64
N LEU A 83 -29.04 -10.50 3.18
CA LEU A 83 -28.83 -9.23 2.48
C LEU A 83 -27.35 -9.02 2.14
N ILE A 84 -26.46 -9.33 3.08
CA ILE A 84 -25.01 -9.15 2.93
C ILE A 84 -24.38 -10.25 2.05
N ARG A 85 -25.03 -11.40 1.88
CA ARG A 85 -24.52 -12.54 1.09
C ARG A 85 -24.12 -12.13 -0.33
N LYS A 86 -24.95 -11.35 -1.02
CA LYS A 86 -24.67 -10.93 -2.41
C LYS A 86 -23.44 -10.01 -2.52
N PRO A 87 -23.36 -8.87 -1.82
CA PRO A 87 -22.20 -8.00 -1.91
C PRO A 87 -20.92 -8.68 -1.41
N THR A 88 -20.98 -9.50 -0.36
CA THR A 88 -19.81 -10.26 0.10
C THR A 88 -19.34 -11.28 -0.93
N ARG A 89 -20.26 -11.98 -1.60
CA ARG A 89 -19.87 -12.92 -2.66
C ARG A 89 -19.18 -12.21 -3.81
N LEU A 90 -19.73 -11.09 -4.29
CA LEU A 90 -19.13 -10.31 -5.37
C LEU A 90 -17.76 -9.74 -4.98
N ARG A 91 -17.65 -9.22 -3.76
CA ARG A 91 -16.36 -8.77 -3.22
C ARG A 91 -15.34 -9.91 -3.22
N ASN A 92 -15.71 -11.08 -2.71
CA ASN A 92 -14.80 -12.22 -2.61
C ASN A 92 -14.38 -12.76 -3.97
N THR A 93 -15.26 -12.75 -4.98
CA THR A 93 -14.88 -13.15 -6.35
C THR A 93 -13.87 -12.16 -6.94
N LEU A 94 -14.08 -10.85 -6.77
CA LEU A 94 -13.12 -9.84 -7.21
C LEU A 94 -11.75 -9.99 -6.53
N TYR A 95 -11.71 -10.27 -5.23
CA TYR A 95 -10.45 -10.54 -4.54
C TYR A 95 -9.77 -11.81 -5.05
N ALA A 96 -10.52 -12.88 -5.29
CA ALA A 96 -9.97 -14.11 -5.84
C ALA A 96 -9.42 -13.93 -7.27
N GLU A 97 -10.12 -13.14 -8.11
CA GLU A 97 -9.68 -12.79 -9.45
C GLU A 97 -8.40 -11.96 -9.43
N ASN A 98 -8.34 -10.92 -8.60
CA ASN A 98 -7.14 -10.11 -8.43
C ASN A 98 -5.94 -10.93 -7.94
N GLU A 99 -6.15 -11.81 -6.96
CA GLU A 99 -5.10 -12.69 -6.45
C GLU A 99 -4.62 -13.65 -7.55
N HIS A 100 -5.55 -14.20 -8.34
CA HIS A 100 -5.20 -15.06 -9.46
C HIS A 100 -4.39 -14.32 -10.54
N GLU A 101 -4.77 -13.08 -10.88
CA GLU A 101 -4.03 -12.25 -11.83
C GLU A 101 -2.62 -11.93 -11.33
N HIS A 102 -2.48 -11.59 -10.04
CA HIS A 102 -1.18 -11.34 -9.42
C HIS A 102 -0.28 -12.59 -9.43
N LEU A 103 -0.85 -13.75 -9.11
CA LEU A 103 -0.13 -15.02 -9.14
C LEU A 103 0.28 -15.40 -10.58
N ALA A 104 -0.60 -15.21 -11.56
CA ALA A 104 -0.30 -15.48 -12.97
C ALA A 104 0.86 -14.61 -13.47
N LYS A 105 0.82 -13.30 -13.21
CA LYS A 105 1.92 -12.38 -13.56
C LYS A 105 3.22 -12.74 -12.86
N LYS A 106 3.15 -13.17 -11.59
CA LYS A 106 4.35 -13.61 -10.85
C LYS A 106 4.98 -14.84 -11.49
N LEU A 107 4.16 -15.82 -11.89
CA LEU A 107 4.63 -17.02 -12.58
C LEU A 107 5.29 -16.65 -13.93
N GLU A 108 4.68 -15.73 -14.68
CA GLU A 108 5.25 -15.23 -15.93
C GLU A 108 6.63 -14.57 -15.70
N PHE A 109 6.76 -13.71 -14.69
CA PHE A 109 8.05 -13.13 -14.34
C PHE A 109 9.08 -14.14 -13.88
N GLU A 110 8.68 -15.19 -13.15
CA GLU A 110 9.57 -16.27 -12.74
C GLU A 110 10.05 -17.09 -13.95
N GLN A 111 9.17 -17.36 -14.92
CA GLN A 111 9.53 -18.01 -16.18
C GLN A 111 10.52 -17.16 -17.00
N LEU A 112 10.23 -15.87 -17.17
CA LEU A 112 11.14 -14.94 -17.86
C LEU A 112 12.50 -14.85 -17.16
N ARG A 113 12.52 -14.80 -15.83
CA ARG A 113 13.77 -14.84 -15.06
C ARG A 113 14.53 -16.15 -15.28
N GLY A 114 13.83 -17.28 -15.28
CA GLY A 114 14.41 -18.58 -15.59
C GLY A 114 15.06 -18.62 -16.96
N ALA A 115 14.38 -18.10 -17.99
CA ALA A 115 14.91 -18.01 -19.35
C ALA A 115 16.17 -17.14 -19.43
N ILE A 116 16.18 -15.96 -18.79
CA ILE A 116 17.35 -15.08 -18.74
C ILE A 116 18.53 -15.75 -18.01
N ILE A 117 18.26 -16.48 -16.92
CA ILE A 117 19.30 -17.20 -16.18
C ILE A 117 19.88 -18.33 -17.04
N ALA A 118 19.02 -19.10 -17.73
CA ALA A 118 19.45 -20.17 -18.62
C ALA A 118 20.30 -19.64 -19.79
N GLU A 119 19.92 -18.50 -20.39
CA GLU A 119 20.70 -17.85 -21.44
C GLU A 119 22.07 -17.38 -20.93
N ARG A 120 22.11 -16.76 -19.74
CA ARG A 120 23.39 -16.37 -19.11
C ARG A 120 24.27 -17.55 -18.77
N GLU A 121 23.67 -18.65 -18.31
CA GLU A 121 24.39 -19.89 -18.01
C GLU A 121 25.00 -20.47 -19.29
N GLN A 122 24.25 -20.50 -20.40
CA GLN A 122 24.77 -20.92 -21.70
C GLN A 122 25.92 -20.03 -22.17
N GLN A 123 25.76 -18.70 -22.09
CA GLN A 123 26.83 -17.75 -22.44
C GLN A 123 28.09 -17.95 -21.60
N LEU A 124 27.95 -18.24 -20.30
CA LEU A 124 29.08 -18.55 -19.42
C LEU A 124 29.75 -19.88 -19.76
N ILE A 125 28.97 -20.91 -20.09
CA ILE A 125 29.49 -22.22 -20.54
C ILE A 125 30.26 -22.05 -21.85
N GLU A 126 29.69 -21.37 -22.84
CA GLU A 126 30.35 -21.08 -24.11
C GLU A 126 31.62 -20.28 -23.91
N LYS A 127 31.59 -19.26 -23.05
CA LYS A 127 32.78 -18.48 -22.72
C LYS A 127 33.88 -19.36 -22.11
N LYS A 128 33.55 -20.21 -21.14
CA LYS A 128 34.52 -21.13 -20.54
C LYS A 128 35.06 -22.15 -21.54
N LYS A 129 34.23 -22.64 -22.46
CA LYS A 129 34.69 -23.52 -23.55
C LYS A 129 35.67 -22.81 -24.47
N ARG A 130 35.38 -21.58 -24.89
CA ARG A 130 36.30 -20.77 -25.69
C ARG A 130 37.61 -20.48 -24.94
N ASP A 131 37.52 -20.14 -23.66
CA ASP A 131 38.71 -19.90 -22.83
C ASP A 131 39.57 -21.18 -22.71
N GLN A 132 38.96 -22.37 -22.58
CA GLN A 132 39.67 -23.66 -22.61
C GLN A 132 40.29 -23.95 -23.97
N GLU A 133 39.55 -23.76 -25.06
CA GLU A 133 40.05 -23.95 -26.42
C GLU A 133 41.25 -23.02 -26.73
N VAL A 134 41.28 -21.80 -26.17
CA VAL A 134 42.42 -20.87 -26.26
C VAL A 134 43.59 -21.32 -25.36
N GLU A 135 43.31 -21.96 -24.22
CA GLU A 135 44.35 -22.54 -23.37
C GLU A 135 45.04 -23.74 -24.02
N ASP A 136 44.29 -24.55 -24.77
CA ASP A 136 44.73 -25.76 -25.50
C ASP A 136 45.50 -25.47 -26.80
N ILE A 137 45.71 -24.21 -27.19
CA ILE A 137 46.55 -23.85 -28.34
C ILE A 137 48.03 -24.01 -27.96
N ASP A 138 48.72 -24.96 -28.60
CA ASP A 138 50.13 -25.33 -28.35
C ASP A 138 51.17 -24.24 -28.70
N ASN A 139 50.79 -23.18 -29.42
CA ASN A 139 51.73 -22.17 -29.93
C ASN A 139 51.65 -20.86 -29.11
N GLU A 140 52.64 -20.63 -28.25
CA GLU A 140 52.66 -19.55 -27.24
C GLU A 140 52.60 -18.12 -27.82
N GLU A 141 53.16 -17.86 -29.01
CA GLU A 141 53.09 -16.53 -29.65
C GLU A 141 51.66 -16.19 -30.11
N LEU A 142 51.00 -17.11 -30.81
CA LEU A 142 49.61 -16.96 -31.26
C LEU A 142 48.62 -16.81 -30.10
N LYS A 143 48.91 -17.48 -28.97
CA LYS A 143 48.11 -17.42 -27.73
C LYS A 143 48.16 -16.03 -27.07
N GLN A 144 49.30 -15.35 -27.13
CA GLN A 144 49.46 -14.01 -26.56
C GLN A 144 48.77 -12.95 -27.43
N ASP A 145 48.90 -13.05 -28.76
CA ASP A 145 48.23 -12.14 -29.69
C ASP A 145 46.70 -12.25 -29.60
N LEU A 146 46.14 -13.47 -29.57
CA LEU A 146 44.70 -13.68 -29.40
C LEU A 146 44.17 -13.15 -28.05
N LYS A 147 44.93 -13.32 -26.96
CA LYS A 147 44.55 -12.79 -25.64
C LYS A 147 44.52 -11.26 -25.64
N ALA A 148 45.46 -10.61 -26.33
CA ALA A 148 45.51 -9.16 -26.45
C ALA A 148 44.32 -8.62 -27.26
N GLU A 149 44.00 -9.26 -28.38
CA GLU A 149 42.89 -8.88 -29.26
C GLU A 149 41.53 -9.06 -28.58
N LEU A 150 41.32 -10.18 -27.87
CA LEU A 150 40.13 -10.42 -27.03
C LEU A 150 39.97 -9.38 -25.92
N HIS A 151 41.08 -8.91 -25.34
CA HIS A 151 41.06 -7.90 -24.28
C HIS A 151 40.71 -6.51 -24.81
N GLN A 152 41.06 -6.21 -26.07
CA GLN A 152 40.70 -4.96 -26.74
C GLN A 152 39.21 -4.95 -27.12
N LEU A 153 38.71 -6.01 -27.75
CA LEU A 153 37.29 -6.15 -28.08
C LEU A 153 36.39 -6.08 -26.83
N ARG A 154 36.84 -6.68 -25.72
CA ARG A 154 36.15 -6.61 -24.42
C ARG A 154 36.07 -5.18 -23.85
N ASN A 155 37.07 -4.34 -24.11
CA ASN A 155 37.05 -2.94 -23.67
C ASN A 155 36.18 -2.07 -24.58
N GLU A 156 36.06 -2.39 -25.87
CA GLU A 156 35.16 -1.71 -26.80
C GLU A 156 33.68 -2.00 -26.51
N GLU A 157 33.36 -3.24 -26.14
CA GLU A 157 31.99 -3.67 -25.82
C GLU A 157 31.52 -3.16 -24.43
N TYR A 158 32.44 -2.94 -23.49
CA TYR A 158 32.17 -2.46 -22.12
C TYR A 158 32.51 -0.97 -21.89
N GLY A 159 32.85 -0.22 -22.94
CA GLY A 159 33.05 1.23 -22.88
C GLY A 159 31.76 1.94 -22.50
N ASP A 160 31.60 2.17 -21.19
CA ASP A 160 30.48 2.84 -20.52
C ASP A 160 30.17 4.21 -21.14
N LYS A 161 29.30 4.25 -22.17
CA LYS A 161 28.58 5.46 -22.62
C LYS A 161 27.50 5.84 -21.60
N THR A 162 27.80 5.89 -20.31
CA THR A 162 26.93 6.60 -19.37
C THR A 162 27.17 8.09 -19.61
N ILE A 163 26.34 8.70 -20.45
CA ILE A 163 26.27 10.16 -20.61
C ILE A 163 26.16 10.77 -19.20
N SER A 164 27.00 11.79 -18.92
CA SER A 164 27.02 12.44 -17.62
C SER A 164 25.61 12.90 -17.26
N LEU A 165 25.20 12.75 -16.00
CA LEU A 165 23.85 13.09 -15.54
C LEU A 165 23.43 14.53 -15.90
N VAL A 166 24.41 15.43 -15.95
CA VAL A 166 24.24 16.85 -16.34
C VAL A 166 24.00 17.00 -17.84
N GLU A 167 24.68 16.21 -18.66
CA GLU A 167 24.49 16.18 -20.11
C GLU A 167 23.15 15.56 -20.49
N ALA A 168 22.75 14.48 -19.80
CA ALA A 168 21.43 13.88 -19.98
C ALA A 168 20.31 14.87 -19.60
N ALA A 169 20.50 15.64 -18.53
CA ALA A 169 19.55 16.67 -18.12
C ALA A 169 19.46 17.83 -19.13
N SER A 170 20.58 18.27 -19.70
CA SER A 170 20.56 19.35 -20.70
C SER A 170 19.89 18.92 -22.01
N LEU A 171 20.10 17.67 -22.44
CA LEU A 171 19.43 17.08 -23.59
C LEU A 171 17.92 16.93 -23.36
N ALA A 172 17.52 16.45 -22.18
CA ALA A 172 16.10 16.33 -21.82
C ALA A 172 15.42 17.70 -21.79
N LEU A 173 16.05 18.71 -21.17
CA LEU A 173 15.53 20.10 -21.15
C LEU A 173 15.34 20.67 -22.56
N LYS A 174 16.33 20.45 -23.44
CA LYS A 174 16.25 20.89 -24.84
C LYS A 174 15.11 20.21 -25.60
N LYS A 175 14.86 18.93 -25.35
CA LYS A 175 13.80 18.16 -26.00
C LYS A 175 12.41 18.56 -25.53
N VAL A 176 12.23 18.82 -24.24
CA VAL A 176 10.95 19.27 -23.65
C VAL A 176 10.70 20.76 -23.89
N GLY A 177 11.72 21.54 -24.24
CA GLY A 177 11.61 22.97 -24.53
C GLY A 177 11.54 23.86 -23.29
N ILE A 178 12.06 23.37 -22.17
CA ILE A 178 12.07 24.08 -20.88
C ILE A 178 13.43 24.77 -20.70
N LYS A 179 13.41 26.05 -20.34
CA LYS A 179 14.63 26.79 -19.96
C LYS A 179 14.91 26.57 -18.47
N ALA A 180 16.10 26.08 -18.17
CA ALA A 180 16.59 25.99 -16.79
C ALA A 180 17.71 26.99 -16.58
N ASP A 181 17.66 27.71 -15.45
CA ASP A 181 18.71 28.65 -15.06
C ASP A 181 19.88 27.95 -14.40
N LYS A 182 19.61 26.81 -13.74
CA LYS A 182 20.62 26.05 -12.99
C LYS A 182 20.28 24.57 -12.97
N THR A 183 21.30 23.74 -13.17
CA THR A 183 21.22 22.27 -13.04
C THR A 183 22.37 21.79 -12.17
N VAL A 184 22.07 21.09 -11.07
CA VAL A 184 23.08 20.55 -10.14
C VAL A 184 22.79 19.10 -9.86
N THR A 185 23.83 18.27 -9.74
CA THR A 185 23.65 16.88 -9.32
C THR A 185 23.48 16.78 -7.81
N THR A 186 22.48 16.02 -7.37
CA THR A 186 22.22 15.72 -5.96
C THR A 186 22.67 14.28 -5.70
N GLY A 187 23.82 14.11 -5.04
CA GLY A 187 24.39 12.78 -4.76
C GLY A 187 25.14 12.14 -5.94
N GLY A 188 25.87 12.94 -6.73
CA GLY A 188 26.77 12.48 -7.79
C GLY A 188 26.03 12.04 -9.05
N SER A 189 25.68 10.75 -9.15
CA SER A 189 25.05 10.13 -10.32
C SER A 189 23.58 9.73 -10.10
N THR A 190 23.00 10.12 -8.96
CA THR A 190 21.73 9.53 -8.48
C THR A 190 20.53 10.48 -8.46
N GLY A 191 20.77 11.78 -8.59
CA GLY A 191 19.72 12.79 -8.64
C GLY A 191 20.17 14.07 -9.36
N VAL A 192 19.21 14.76 -9.96
CA VAL A 192 19.39 16.09 -10.55
C VAL A 192 18.40 17.05 -9.92
N ARG A 193 18.91 18.22 -9.54
CA ARG A 193 18.11 19.38 -9.16
C ARG A 193 18.14 20.43 -10.26
N ILE A 194 16.97 20.89 -10.67
CA ILE A 194 16.78 21.88 -11.74
C ILE A 194 16.01 23.07 -11.17
N TRP A 195 16.47 24.29 -11.44
CA TRP A 195 15.74 25.52 -11.12
C TRP A 195 15.13 26.11 -12.39
N LEU A 196 13.83 26.44 -12.33
CA LEU A 196 13.05 27.01 -13.41
C LEU A 196 12.59 28.44 -13.05
N THR A 197 12.62 29.34 -14.02
CA THR A 197 12.05 30.71 -13.88
C THR A 197 10.56 30.74 -14.20
N ASP A 198 10.13 29.90 -15.14
CA ASP A 198 8.76 29.86 -15.64
C ASP A 198 8.02 28.65 -15.07
N HIS A 199 6.76 28.84 -14.70
CA HIS A 199 5.94 27.76 -14.20
C HIS A 199 5.62 26.78 -15.33
N ALA A 200 6.22 25.59 -15.28
CA ALA A 200 5.88 24.48 -16.16
C ALA A 200 4.72 23.66 -15.57
N PRO A 201 3.73 23.22 -16.37
CA PRO A 201 2.71 22.29 -15.93
C PRO A 201 3.29 20.93 -15.55
N ASN A 202 2.67 20.26 -14.58
CA ASN A 202 3.13 18.97 -14.05
C ASN A 202 3.30 17.87 -15.11
N GLU A 203 2.55 17.92 -16.21
CA GLU A 203 2.67 16.95 -17.32
C GLU A 203 4.01 17.11 -18.06
N GLN A 204 4.47 18.33 -18.27
CA GLN A 204 5.77 18.60 -18.91
C GLN A 204 6.93 18.20 -17.99
N LEU A 205 6.77 18.35 -16.67
CA LEU A 205 7.77 17.94 -15.69
C LEU A 205 7.88 16.41 -15.56
N LYS A 206 6.78 15.69 -15.76
CA LYS A 206 6.79 14.21 -15.89
C LYS A 206 7.51 13.78 -17.16
N LEU A 207 7.17 14.38 -18.30
CA LEU A 207 7.84 14.09 -19.57
C LEU A 207 9.35 14.34 -19.49
N LEU A 208 9.75 15.42 -18.82
CA LEU A 208 11.16 15.73 -18.56
C LEU A 208 11.85 14.63 -17.75
N HIS A 209 11.17 14.08 -16.73
CA HIS A 209 11.70 12.99 -15.92
C HIS A 209 11.89 11.71 -16.73
N ASP A 210 10.91 11.35 -17.56
CA ASP A 210 10.97 10.16 -18.41
C ASP A 210 12.10 10.25 -19.45
N GLU A 211 12.24 11.41 -20.10
CA GLU A 211 13.31 11.67 -21.06
C GLU A 211 14.70 11.64 -20.39
N LEU A 212 14.83 12.19 -19.19
CA LEU A 212 16.08 12.17 -18.44
C LEU A 212 16.50 10.73 -18.07
N VAL A 213 15.55 9.89 -17.67
CA VAL A 213 15.79 8.47 -17.41
C VAL A 213 16.16 7.74 -18.70
N SER A 214 15.51 8.07 -19.82
CA SER A 214 15.82 7.49 -21.14
C SER A 214 17.24 7.84 -21.61
N PHE A 215 17.68 9.09 -21.46
CA PHE A 215 19.02 9.51 -21.90
C PHE A 215 20.13 9.01 -20.98
N HIS A 216 19.87 8.90 -19.67
CA HIS A 216 20.87 8.42 -18.72
C HIS A 216 20.92 6.88 -18.62
N GLY A 217 19.85 6.18 -19.03
CA GLY A 217 19.75 4.72 -19.00
C GLY A 217 19.63 4.12 -17.59
N LYS A 218 19.54 4.96 -16.55
CA LYS A 218 19.41 4.56 -15.14
C LYS A 218 18.32 5.39 -14.46
N PRO A 219 17.66 4.86 -13.42
CA PRO A 219 16.65 5.58 -12.67
C PRO A 219 17.27 6.73 -11.83
N VAL A 220 16.80 7.95 -12.09
CA VAL A 220 17.29 9.19 -11.48
C VAL A 220 16.19 9.86 -10.66
N ALA A 221 16.54 10.47 -9.53
CA ALA A 221 15.64 11.36 -8.80
C ALA A 221 15.65 12.76 -9.44
N LEU A 222 14.46 13.35 -9.65
CA LEU A 222 14.33 14.71 -10.19
C LEU A 222 13.71 15.63 -9.15
N ASP A 223 14.38 16.74 -8.85
CA ASP A 223 13.91 17.79 -7.94
C ASP A 223 13.86 19.11 -8.69
N VAL A 224 12.68 19.68 -8.88
CA VAL A 224 12.45 20.91 -9.64
C VAL A 224 11.98 22.00 -8.69
N ARG A 225 12.69 23.14 -8.71
CA ARG A 225 12.43 24.28 -7.83
C ARG A 225 12.20 25.56 -8.60
N ASP A 226 11.44 26.47 -8.01
CA ASP A 226 11.34 27.86 -8.49
C ASP A 226 12.67 28.56 -8.24
N PHE A 227 13.20 29.24 -9.26
CA PHE A 227 14.44 30.00 -9.15
C PHE A 227 14.34 31.18 -8.17
N LYS A 228 13.16 31.81 -8.03
CA LYS A 228 12.98 33.03 -7.21
C LYS A 228 12.68 32.74 -5.74
N SER A 229 11.85 31.73 -5.47
CA SER A 229 11.41 31.40 -4.11
C SER A 229 12.15 30.20 -3.50
N ASP A 230 12.91 29.44 -4.31
CA ASP A 230 13.50 28.14 -3.97
C ASP A 230 12.46 27.11 -3.46
N GLU A 231 11.17 27.35 -3.70
CA GLU A 231 10.10 26.43 -3.35
C GLU A 231 10.08 25.22 -4.30
N PRO A 232 9.80 24.01 -3.79
CA PRO A 232 9.70 22.83 -4.62
C PRO A 232 8.43 22.86 -5.48
N ILE A 233 8.62 22.87 -6.80
CA ILE A 233 7.53 22.80 -7.78
C ILE A 233 7.16 21.34 -8.04
N TYR A 234 8.16 20.47 -8.17
CA TYR A 234 7.96 19.05 -8.48
C TYR A 234 9.11 18.21 -7.92
N SER A 235 8.78 17.08 -7.30
CA SER A 235 9.76 16.13 -6.81
C SER A 235 9.35 14.71 -7.21
N ALA A 236 10.16 14.09 -8.06
CA ALA A 236 10.07 12.68 -8.38
C ALA A 236 11.16 11.93 -7.62
N SER A 237 10.74 11.26 -6.54
CA SER A 237 11.59 10.32 -5.83
C SER A 237 11.91 9.12 -6.73
N ARG A 238 13.05 8.47 -6.47
CA ARG A 238 13.30 7.15 -7.04
C ARG A 238 12.09 6.24 -6.81
N PRO A 239 11.65 5.49 -7.82
CA PRO A 239 10.62 4.48 -7.62
C PRO A 239 11.01 3.56 -6.46
N SER A 240 10.06 3.28 -5.57
CA SER A 240 10.30 2.60 -4.29
C SER A 240 10.97 1.23 -4.44
N TYR A 241 10.80 0.56 -5.58
CA TYR A 241 11.40 -0.73 -5.90
C TYR A 241 12.92 -0.68 -6.22
N LEU A 242 13.53 0.51 -6.31
CA LEU A 242 14.97 0.71 -6.55
C LEU A 242 15.72 1.27 -5.34
N LYS A 243 15.04 1.47 -4.19
CA LYS A 243 15.73 1.75 -2.93
C LYS A 243 16.47 0.48 -2.51
N LYS A 244 17.81 0.48 -2.59
CA LYS A 244 18.63 -0.51 -1.88
C LYS A 244 18.24 -0.44 -0.41
N ASN A 245 17.66 -1.53 0.12
CA ASN A 245 17.52 -1.70 1.56
C ASN A 245 18.92 -1.55 2.16
N LYS A 246 19.09 -0.52 2.99
CA LYS A 246 20.25 -0.41 3.87
C LYS A 246 20.04 -1.29 5.08
#